data_AF-A0A318QF83-F1
#
_entry.id   AF-A0A318QF83-F1
#
_cell.length_a   1.000
_cell.length_b   1.000
_cell.length_c   1.000
_cell.angle_alpha   90.00
_cell.angle_beta   90.00
_cell.angle_gamma   90.00
#
_symmetry.space_group_name_H-M   'P 1'
#
loop_
_entity.id
_entity.type
_entity.pdbx_description
1 polymer ?
#
loop_
_entity_poly.entity_id
_entity_poly.type
_entity_poly.pdbx_seq_one_letter_code
_entity_poly.pdbx_strand_id
1 'polypeptide(L)'
;MDRQIVYPAQIPLDSDQLNAQRNAYVGLGQLAAMAYGWSTVAASGFACTPGSGLTLVIAPGSLLAPGVVDASAYGTLAAVSSALVRQYASRDPVTLAVPGAGATYTVYVTPATVDTDDTVLPFYNAADPSVTYAGADNSGKTAPTVRQDMAQIGIGVSVPDGAYPLWTITVPAGATSITADMIAQAAGAPFYDTIPQLQAAKQDALGFTPVQQGGGTNQTTDKVNLGQDSTYEGLLRVS
;
A
#
# COMPACT_ATOMS: atom_id res chain seq x y z
N MET A 1 -8.07 -4.74 18.84
CA MET A 1 -8.52 -3.36 18.54
C MET A 1 -9.14 -2.81 19.79
N ASP A 2 -8.63 -1.69 20.27
CA ASP A 2 -9.14 -1.04 21.47
C ASP A 2 -10.40 -0.24 21.14
N ARG A 3 -11.34 -0.15 22.08
CA ARG A 3 -12.62 0.54 21.89
C ARG A 3 -12.87 1.47 23.06
N GLN A 4 -13.19 2.72 22.75
CA GLN A 4 -13.63 3.67 23.77
C GLN A 4 -15.04 3.30 24.23
N ILE A 5 -15.27 3.35 25.55
CA ILE A 5 -16.58 3.18 26.16
C ILE A 5 -17.06 4.58 26.57
N VAL A 6 -18.20 5.00 26.02
CA VAL A 6 -18.88 6.23 26.41
C VAL A 6 -20.16 5.84 27.15
N TYR A 7 -20.34 6.38 28.35
CA TYR A 7 -21.46 6.02 29.22
C TYR A 7 -22.70 6.90 28.99
N PRO A 8 -23.90 6.43 29.38
CA PRO A 8 -25.09 7.28 29.41
C PRO A 8 -24.83 8.55 30.22
N ALA A 9 -25.26 9.70 29.69
CA ALA A 9 -25.06 11.04 30.24
C ALA A 9 -23.59 11.55 30.30
N GLN A 10 -22.62 10.81 29.78
CA GLN A 10 -21.27 11.34 29.56
C GLN A 10 -21.27 12.34 28.39
N ILE A 11 -20.52 13.44 28.53
CA ILE A 11 -20.25 14.36 27.43
C ILE A 11 -19.12 13.76 26.57
N PRO A 12 -19.34 13.45 25.29
CA PRO A 12 -18.28 12.99 24.41
C PRO A 12 -17.20 14.05 24.22
N LEU A 13 -15.95 13.63 24.23
CA LEU A 13 -14.78 14.47 23.94
C LEU A 13 -14.33 14.26 22.50
N ASP A 14 -13.66 15.25 21.94
CA ASP A 14 -12.99 15.13 20.64
C ASP A 14 -11.96 13.98 20.64
N SER A 15 -11.28 13.79 21.78
CA SER A 15 -10.38 12.65 21.99
C SER A 15 -11.04 11.30 21.81
N ASP A 16 -12.36 11.16 22.05
CA ASP A 16 -13.06 9.88 21.86
C ASP A 16 -13.10 9.50 20.37
N GLN A 17 -13.38 10.49 19.50
CA GLN A 17 -13.38 10.30 18.06
C GLN A 17 -11.97 10.04 17.53
N LEU A 18 -11.00 10.84 17.96
CA LEU A 18 -9.60 10.69 17.52
C LEU A 18 -9.03 9.33 17.95
N ASN A 19 -9.35 8.85 19.16
CA ASN A 19 -8.92 7.53 19.61
C ASN A 19 -9.58 6.41 18.80
N ALA A 20 -10.85 6.55 18.40
CA ALA A 20 -11.49 5.56 17.53
C ALA A 20 -10.76 5.41 16.19
N GLN A 21 -10.34 6.53 15.59
CA GLN A 21 -9.57 6.55 14.34
C GLN A 21 -8.18 5.93 14.52
N ARG A 22 -7.45 6.31 15.58
CA ARG A 22 -6.16 5.71 15.93
C ARG A 22 -6.27 4.20 16.17
N ASN A 23 -7.30 3.74 16.88
CA ASN A 23 -7.47 2.32 17.19
C ASN A 23 -7.79 1.49 15.93
N ALA A 24 -8.55 2.06 14.99
CA ALA A 24 -8.75 1.44 13.68
C ALA A 24 -7.43 1.37 12.90
N TYR A 25 -6.66 2.46 12.91
CA TYR A 25 -5.36 2.54 12.27
C TYR A 25 -4.36 1.50 12.81
N VAL A 26 -4.25 1.40 14.14
CA VAL A 26 -3.43 0.38 14.80
C VAL A 26 -3.91 -1.03 14.45
N GLY A 27 -5.23 -1.27 14.47
CA GLY A 27 -5.80 -2.57 14.09
C GLY A 27 -5.44 -3.00 12.67
N LEU A 28 -5.49 -2.08 11.70
CA LEU A 28 -5.07 -2.32 10.33
C LEU A 28 -3.57 -2.59 10.22
N GLY A 29 -2.75 -1.84 10.94
CA GLY A 29 -1.31 -2.06 10.95
C GLY A 29 -0.90 -3.41 11.57
N GLN A 30 -1.59 -3.86 12.62
CA GLN A 30 -1.39 -5.19 13.20
C GLN A 30 -1.77 -6.30 12.20
N LEU A 31 -2.87 -6.13 11.47
CA LEU A 31 -3.28 -7.06 10.41
C LEU A 31 -2.24 -7.10 9.28
N ALA A 32 -1.74 -5.95 8.83
CA ALA A 32 -0.69 -5.85 7.83
C ALA A 32 0.61 -6.54 8.31
N ALA A 33 0.98 -6.34 9.58
CA ALA A 33 2.14 -6.99 10.19
C ALA A 33 1.98 -8.52 10.27
N MET A 34 0.78 -9.04 10.51
CA MET A 34 0.51 -10.49 10.46
C MET A 34 0.63 -11.05 9.04
N ALA A 35 0.25 -10.28 8.03
CA ALA A 35 0.28 -10.72 6.63
C ALA A 35 1.69 -10.68 6.02
N TYR A 36 2.46 -9.62 6.29
CA TYR A 36 3.75 -9.39 5.63
C TYR A 36 4.96 -9.44 6.57
N GLY A 37 4.74 -9.33 7.88
CA GLY A 37 5.80 -9.16 8.88
C GLY A 37 6.05 -7.70 9.24
N TRP A 38 6.67 -7.49 10.40
CA TRP A 38 6.88 -6.16 10.99
C TRP A 38 7.92 -5.28 10.28
N SER A 39 8.89 -5.91 9.61
CA SER A 39 10.01 -5.23 8.93
C SER A 39 9.88 -5.24 7.42
N THR A 40 8.88 -5.95 6.90
CA THR A 40 8.72 -6.17 5.47
C THR A 40 8.04 -4.96 4.84
N VAL A 41 8.65 -4.45 3.78
CA VAL A 41 8.03 -3.44 2.91
C VAL A 41 7.33 -4.18 1.79
N ALA A 42 6.06 -3.85 1.52
CA ALA A 42 5.26 -4.50 0.51
C ALA A 42 4.45 -3.48 -0.29
N ALA A 43 4.52 -3.55 -1.62
CA ALA A 43 3.82 -2.69 -2.55
C ALA A 43 2.85 -3.50 -3.41
N SER A 44 1.73 -2.87 -3.73
CA SER A 44 0.72 -3.39 -4.67
C SER A 44 0.11 -2.26 -5.48
N GLY A 45 -0.22 -2.51 -6.75
CA GLY A 45 -0.60 -1.47 -7.70
C GLY A 45 0.61 -0.81 -8.35
N PHE A 46 0.62 0.51 -8.46
CA PHE A 46 1.72 1.30 -9.05
C PHE A 46 2.16 0.84 -10.45
N ALA A 47 1.22 0.33 -11.26
CA ALA A 47 1.52 -0.06 -12.63
C ALA A 47 2.10 1.14 -13.40
N CYS A 48 3.27 0.95 -14.01
CA CYS A 48 3.97 2.00 -14.76
C CYS A 48 3.72 1.80 -16.25
N THR A 49 3.08 2.78 -16.90
CA THR A 49 2.83 2.77 -18.33
C THR A 49 3.45 3.99 -19.01
N PRO A 50 3.80 3.89 -20.30
CA PRO A 50 4.24 5.06 -21.06
C PRO A 50 3.14 6.12 -21.16
N GLY A 51 3.52 7.38 -20.97
CA GLY A 51 2.67 8.55 -21.24
C GLY A 51 2.94 9.16 -22.62
N SER A 52 2.50 10.40 -22.83
CA SER A 52 2.82 11.16 -24.05
C SER A 52 4.22 11.77 -23.96
N GLY A 53 5.05 11.56 -24.99
CA GLY A 53 6.44 12.04 -25.00
C GLY A 53 7.29 11.36 -23.92
N LEU A 54 8.21 12.11 -23.30
CA LEU A 54 9.07 11.64 -22.20
C LEU A 54 8.33 11.69 -20.86
N THR A 55 7.20 11.00 -20.78
CA THR A 55 6.41 10.90 -19.55
C THR A 55 6.02 9.46 -19.25
N LEU A 56 5.74 9.21 -17.97
CA LEU A 56 5.24 7.97 -17.43
C LEU A 56 3.94 8.25 -16.70
N VAL A 57 3.02 7.29 -16.71
CA VAL A 57 1.83 7.30 -15.86
C VAL A 57 1.94 6.14 -14.88
N ILE A 58 1.90 6.47 -13.60
CA ILE A 58 1.91 5.49 -12.51
C ILE A 58 0.48 5.38 -11.99
N ALA A 59 -0.10 4.19 -12.09
CA ALA A 59 -1.43 3.92 -11.59
C ALA A 59 -1.49 4.03 -10.04
N PRO A 60 -2.69 4.21 -9.46
CA PRO A 60 -2.89 4.11 -8.02
C PRO A 60 -2.28 2.85 -7.42
N GLY A 61 -1.86 2.94 -6.16
CA GLY A 61 -1.21 1.85 -5.46
C GLY A 61 -1.07 2.11 -3.97
N SER A 62 -0.63 1.09 -3.25
CA SER A 62 -0.39 1.18 -1.82
C SER A 62 0.95 0.54 -1.44
N LEU A 63 1.57 1.11 -0.43
CA LEU A 63 2.81 0.67 0.18
C LEU A 63 2.55 0.39 1.66
N LEU A 64 2.86 -0.82 2.10
CA LEU A 64 3.02 -1.18 3.50
C LEU A 64 4.49 -1.00 3.86
N ALA A 65 4.78 -0.23 4.89
CA ALA A 65 6.14 -0.04 5.39
C ALA A 65 6.18 0.12 6.91
N PRO A 66 7.30 -0.22 7.57
CA PRO A 66 7.49 0.01 9.00
C PRO A 66 7.40 1.50 9.35
N GLY A 67 6.82 1.80 10.51
CA GLY A 67 6.76 3.14 11.06
C GLY A 67 6.32 3.10 12.53
N VAL A 68 5.72 4.20 12.99
CA VAL A 68 5.16 4.31 14.34
C VAL A 68 3.69 4.72 14.29
N VAL A 69 2.94 4.53 15.38
CA VAL A 69 1.52 4.89 15.46
C VAL A 69 1.29 6.36 15.12
N ASP A 70 2.00 7.27 15.80
CA ASP A 70 1.93 8.72 15.58
C ASP A 70 3.30 9.33 15.89
N ALA A 71 4.00 9.85 14.87
CA ALA A 71 5.28 10.53 15.07
C ALA A 71 5.11 11.96 15.65
N SER A 72 3.93 12.56 15.43
CA SER A 72 3.53 13.87 15.93
C SER A 72 2.15 13.80 16.57
N ALA A 73 1.78 14.81 17.36
CA ALA A 73 0.44 14.89 17.95
C ALA A 73 -0.65 14.84 16.87
N TYR A 74 -1.78 14.19 17.17
CA TYR A 74 -2.94 14.05 16.28
C TYR A 74 -4.16 14.71 16.93
N GLY A 75 -4.46 15.95 16.53
CA GLY A 75 -5.45 16.77 17.24
C GLY A 75 -5.06 16.95 18.70
N THR A 76 -5.96 16.59 19.62
CA THR A 76 -5.70 16.61 21.07
C THR A 76 -4.90 15.41 21.58
N LEU A 77 -4.67 14.39 20.75
CA LEU A 77 -3.90 13.21 21.16
C LEU A 77 -2.40 13.44 21.04
N ALA A 78 -1.65 13.09 22.08
CA ALA A 78 -0.18 13.09 22.02
C ALA A 78 0.36 12.07 21.00
N ALA A 79 1.60 12.28 20.55
CA ALA A 79 2.34 11.35 19.70
C ALA A 79 2.56 9.99 20.40
N VAL A 80 2.65 8.92 19.62
CA VAL A 80 2.85 7.55 20.09
C VAL A 80 3.89 6.87 19.20
N SER A 81 5.10 6.69 19.72
CA SER A 81 6.25 6.16 18.97
C SER A 81 6.34 4.62 18.92
N SER A 82 5.30 3.92 19.36
CA SER A 82 5.25 2.45 19.26
C SER A 82 5.28 2.01 17.80
N ALA A 83 6.03 0.96 17.49
CA ALA A 83 6.16 0.45 16.13
C ALA A 83 4.79 0.01 15.56
N LEU A 84 4.58 0.29 14.28
CA LEU A 84 3.38 -0.09 13.53
C LEU A 84 3.76 -0.30 12.06
N VAL A 85 3.19 -1.33 11.41
CA VAL A 85 3.22 -1.40 9.94
C VAL A 85 2.14 -0.45 9.41
N ARG A 86 2.54 0.50 8.57
CA ARG A 86 1.67 1.59 8.11
C ARG A 86 1.34 1.39 6.64
N GLN A 87 0.10 1.72 6.26
CA GLN A 87 -0.32 1.72 4.86
C GLN A 87 -0.30 3.15 4.32
N TYR A 88 0.48 3.36 3.26
CA TYR A 88 0.58 4.60 2.51
C TYR A 88 -0.08 4.38 1.15
N ALA A 89 -0.89 5.34 0.69
CA ALA A 89 -1.62 5.19 -0.56
C ALA A 89 -1.34 6.33 -1.54
N SER A 90 -1.26 6.00 -2.82
CA SER A 90 -1.44 6.92 -3.94
C SER A 90 -2.82 6.61 -4.53
N ARG A 91 -3.78 7.51 -4.34
CA ARG A 91 -5.19 7.27 -4.70
C ARG A 91 -5.49 7.54 -6.16
N ASP A 92 -4.78 8.49 -6.75
CA ASP A 92 -4.93 8.91 -8.13
C ASP A 92 -3.69 8.55 -8.96
N PRO A 93 -3.82 8.40 -10.29
CA PRO A 93 -2.68 8.25 -11.16
C PRO A 93 -1.73 9.45 -11.09
N VAL A 94 -0.42 9.18 -11.09
CA VAL A 94 0.62 10.22 -11.08
C VAL A 94 1.35 10.23 -12.42
N THR A 95 1.37 11.37 -13.09
CA THR A 95 2.19 11.58 -14.28
C THR A 95 3.57 12.09 -13.90
N LEU A 96 4.62 11.39 -14.31
CA LEU A 96 6.01 11.76 -14.07
C LEU A 96 6.68 12.16 -15.38
N ALA A 97 7.38 13.30 -15.36
CA ALA A 97 8.28 13.66 -16.45
C ALA A 97 9.60 12.90 -16.30
N VAL A 98 10.05 12.24 -17.36
CA VAL A 98 11.36 11.61 -17.40
C VAL A 98 12.41 12.69 -17.64
N PRO A 99 13.43 12.85 -16.78
CA PRO A 99 14.31 14.03 -16.83
C PRO A 99 15.08 14.23 -18.14
N GLY A 100 15.31 13.17 -18.91
CA GLY A 100 16.01 13.25 -20.19
C GLY A 100 16.19 11.91 -20.88
N ALA A 101 16.85 11.94 -22.03
CA ALA A 101 17.23 10.76 -22.80
C ALA A 101 18.70 10.38 -22.58
N GLY A 102 19.07 9.13 -22.87
CA GLY A 102 20.45 8.64 -22.75
C GLY A 102 20.88 8.31 -21.32
N ALA A 103 19.94 8.03 -20.42
CA ALA A 103 20.20 7.70 -19.03
C ALA A 103 19.21 6.67 -18.49
N THR A 104 19.56 6.07 -17.36
CA THR A 104 18.68 5.20 -16.60
C THR A 104 18.15 5.97 -15.39
N TYR A 105 16.85 5.89 -15.16
CA TYR A 105 16.16 6.47 -14.02
C TYR A 105 15.45 5.38 -13.22
N THR A 106 15.18 5.65 -11.96
CA THR A 106 14.38 4.82 -11.08
C THR A 106 13.16 5.59 -10.64
N VAL A 107 11.98 5.03 -10.88
CA VAL A 107 10.74 5.43 -10.23
C VAL A 107 10.73 4.81 -8.84
N TYR A 108 10.47 5.63 -7.83
CA TYR A 108 10.45 5.24 -6.44
C TYR A 108 9.19 5.74 -5.73
N VAL A 109 8.89 5.13 -4.59
CA VAL A 109 7.83 5.54 -3.67
C VAL A 109 8.42 5.92 -2.32
N THR A 110 8.01 7.07 -1.81
CA THR A 110 8.38 7.57 -0.49
C THR A 110 7.16 7.55 0.42
N PRO A 111 7.19 6.82 1.55
CA PRO A 111 6.14 6.90 2.55
C PRO A 111 6.21 8.27 3.25
N ALA A 112 5.09 8.99 3.28
CA ALA A 112 4.98 10.26 3.97
C ALA A 112 3.67 10.35 4.74
N THR A 113 3.74 10.93 5.94
CA THR A 113 2.55 11.39 6.66
C THR A 113 2.50 12.88 6.56
N VAL A 114 1.41 13.40 6.00
CA VAL A 114 1.21 14.83 5.81
C VAL A 114 -0.13 15.24 6.40
N ASP A 115 -0.11 16.40 7.04
CA ASP A 115 -1.32 17.09 7.47
C ASP A 115 -1.72 18.06 6.34
N THR A 116 -2.96 17.98 5.89
CA THR A 116 -3.49 18.70 4.73
C THR A 116 -4.89 19.25 5.01
N ASP A 117 -5.48 19.87 3.98
CA ASP A 117 -6.81 20.46 3.99
C ASP A 117 -6.88 21.60 5.03
N ASP A 118 -5.87 22.47 4.94
CA ASP A 118 -5.73 23.66 5.76
C ASP A 118 -6.94 24.58 5.59
N THR A 119 -7.61 24.87 6.69
CA THR A 119 -8.77 25.77 6.71
C THR A 119 -8.81 26.58 8.00
N VAL A 120 -9.46 27.75 7.95
CA VAL A 120 -9.70 28.55 9.15
C VAL A 120 -10.88 27.93 9.90
N LEU A 121 -10.58 27.26 11.00
CA LEU A 121 -11.60 26.59 11.82
C LEU A 121 -12.28 27.56 12.79
N PRO A 122 -13.59 27.44 13.03
CA PRO A 122 -14.26 28.17 14.10
C PRO A 122 -13.89 27.57 15.47
N PHE A 123 -13.56 28.41 16.45
CA PHE A 123 -13.31 28.02 17.84
C PHE A 123 -14.33 28.63 18.79
N TYR A 124 -14.57 27.95 19.91
CA TYR A 124 -15.44 28.45 20.97
C TYR A 124 -14.82 29.67 21.67
N ASN A 125 -15.60 30.74 21.80
CA ASN A 125 -15.23 31.93 22.55
C ASN A 125 -15.88 31.89 23.93
N ALA A 126 -15.08 31.61 24.96
CA ALA A 126 -15.58 31.55 26.33
C ALA A 126 -16.02 32.93 26.89
N ALA A 127 -15.50 34.03 26.34
CA ALA A 127 -15.83 35.39 26.77
C ALA A 127 -17.15 35.90 26.15
N ASP A 128 -17.47 35.46 24.94
CA ASP A 128 -18.75 35.74 24.28
C ASP A 128 -19.20 34.53 23.43
N PRO A 129 -20.01 33.64 23.99
CA PRO A 129 -20.49 32.43 23.30
C PRO A 129 -21.38 32.71 22.09
N SER A 130 -21.83 33.95 21.86
CA SER A 130 -22.64 34.32 20.70
C SER A 130 -21.81 34.52 19.42
N VAL A 131 -20.48 34.57 19.55
CA VAL A 131 -19.54 34.79 18.44
C VAL A 131 -18.44 33.72 18.47
N THR A 132 -18.15 33.10 17.33
CA THR A 132 -17.03 32.16 17.22
C THR A 132 -15.71 32.90 16.96
N TYR A 133 -14.61 32.33 17.45
CA TYR A 133 -13.27 32.74 17.04
C TYR A 133 -12.93 32.17 15.66
N ALA A 134 -12.21 32.93 14.84
CA ALA A 134 -11.67 32.46 13.56
C ALA A 134 -10.23 31.99 13.77
N GLY A 135 -10.00 30.68 13.77
CA GLY A 135 -8.73 30.07 14.16
C GLY A 135 -8.50 30.07 15.67
N ALA A 136 -7.50 29.30 16.12
CA ALA A 136 -7.13 29.24 17.53
C ALA A 136 -6.77 30.64 18.02
N ASP A 137 -7.25 31.00 19.22
CA ASP A 137 -7.09 32.32 19.84
C ASP A 137 -7.53 33.49 18.96
N ASN A 138 -8.50 33.26 18.05
CA ASN A 138 -8.98 34.24 17.08
C ASN A 138 -7.89 34.80 16.15
N SER A 139 -6.85 34.01 15.88
CA SER A 139 -5.67 34.44 15.13
C SER A 139 -5.86 34.58 13.61
N GLY A 140 -6.98 34.07 13.06
CA GLY A 140 -7.24 34.00 11.63
C GLY A 140 -6.35 33.00 10.87
N LYS A 141 -5.51 32.22 11.57
CA LYS A 141 -4.63 31.22 10.96
C LYS A 141 -5.40 29.94 10.62
N THR A 142 -4.99 29.29 9.53
CA THR A 142 -5.48 27.97 9.13
C THR A 142 -4.89 26.88 10.03
N ALA A 143 -5.60 25.76 10.11
CA ALA A 143 -5.12 24.51 10.68
C ALA A 143 -5.46 23.35 9.73
N PRO A 144 -4.59 22.33 9.64
CA PRO A 144 -4.89 21.14 8.84
C PRO A 144 -6.04 20.36 9.45
N THR A 145 -6.87 19.76 8.61
CA THR A 145 -8.07 19.01 9.04
C THR A 145 -8.00 17.53 8.73
N VAL A 146 -7.03 17.10 7.92
CA VAL A 146 -6.86 15.71 7.56
C VAL A 146 -5.39 15.32 7.69
N ARG A 147 -5.13 14.20 8.37
CA ARG A 147 -3.84 13.52 8.34
C ARG A 147 -3.89 12.39 7.32
N GLN A 148 -2.96 12.40 6.37
CA GLN A 148 -2.89 11.43 5.28
C GLN A 148 -1.57 10.69 5.29
N ASP A 149 -1.65 9.36 5.15
CA ASP A 149 -0.50 8.52 4.82
C ASP A 149 -0.42 8.32 3.31
N MET A 150 0.51 9.04 2.70
CA MET A 150 0.69 9.12 1.26
C MET A 150 1.87 8.28 0.80
N ALA A 151 1.66 7.54 -0.29
CA ALA A 151 2.73 6.94 -1.06
C ALA A 151 3.15 7.95 -2.15
N GLN A 152 4.14 8.78 -1.85
CA GLN A 152 4.59 9.83 -2.76
C GLN A 152 5.48 9.23 -3.86
N ILE A 153 5.08 9.40 -5.11
CA ILE A 153 5.80 8.83 -6.25
C ILE A 153 6.76 9.87 -6.83
N GLY A 154 8.01 9.46 -7.08
CA GLY A 154 9.03 10.28 -7.71
C GLY A 154 9.86 9.50 -8.72
N ILE A 155 10.67 10.23 -9.48
CA ILE A 155 11.65 9.66 -10.42
C ILE A 155 12.98 10.39 -10.25
N GLY A 156 14.08 9.64 -10.34
CA GLY A 156 15.43 10.18 -10.21
C GLY A 156 16.48 9.21 -10.73
N VAL A 157 17.74 9.64 -10.76
CA VAL A 157 18.88 8.76 -11.12
C VAL A 157 19.26 7.79 -9.99
N SER A 158 18.72 8.02 -8.80
CA SER A 158 18.92 7.20 -7.60
C SER A 158 17.65 7.22 -6.75
N VAL A 159 17.50 6.22 -5.88
CA VAL A 159 16.42 6.17 -4.88
C VAL A 159 16.85 6.98 -3.64
N PRO A 160 16.05 7.95 -3.18
CA PRO A 160 16.32 8.69 -1.94
C PRO A 160 16.31 7.79 -0.70
N ASP A 161 16.95 8.25 0.38
CA ASP A 161 16.86 7.57 1.67
C ASP A 161 15.41 7.53 2.18
N GLY A 162 15.01 6.41 2.78
CA GLY A 162 13.64 6.15 3.20
C GLY A 162 12.63 5.90 2.06
N ALA A 163 13.05 5.94 0.79
CA ALA A 163 12.22 5.58 -0.36
C ALA A 163 12.53 4.16 -0.86
N TYR A 164 11.60 3.60 -1.63
CA TYR A 164 11.70 2.23 -2.16
C TYR A 164 11.61 2.23 -3.69
N PRO A 165 12.47 1.46 -4.39
CA PRO A 165 12.41 1.36 -5.84
C PRO A 165 11.11 0.68 -6.29
N LEU A 166 10.57 1.10 -7.43
CA LEU A 166 9.44 0.44 -8.10
C LEU A 166 9.84 -0.02 -9.51
N TRP A 167 10.27 0.92 -10.35
CA TRP A 167 10.56 0.67 -11.77
C TRP A 167 11.88 1.29 -12.19
N THR A 168 12.61 0.59 -13.06
CA THR A 168 13.78 1.09 -13.78
C THR A 168 13.36 1.52 -15.18
N ILE A 169 13.77 2.72 -15.57
CA ILE A 169 13.44 3.34 -16.85
C ILE A 169 14.75 3.53 -17.60
N THR A 170 15.01 2.71 -18.62
CA THR A 170 16.23 2.82 -19.45
C THR A 170 15.89 3.58 -20.71
N VAL A 171 16.31 4.84 -20.79
CA VAL A 171 15.98 5.72 -21.90
C VAL A 171 17.16 5.79 -22.87
N PRO A 172 17.05 5.27 -24.11
CA PRO A 172 18.10 5.38 -25.11
C PRO A 172 18.43 6.84 -25.44
N ALA A 173 19.66 7.10 -25.89
CA ALA A 173 20.02 8.43 -26.37
C ALA A 173 19.15 8.84 -27.57
N GLY A 174 18.63 10.07 -27.55
CA GLY A 174 17.78 10.60 -28.63
C GLY A 174 16.32 10.15 -28.60
N ALA A 175 15.88 9.37 -27.61
CA ALA A 175 14.47 9.04 -27.45
C ALA A 175 13.63 10.31 -27.18
N THR A 176 12.50 10.41 -27.87
CA THR A 176 11.50 11.50 -27.72
C THR A 176 10.21 11.02 -27.06
N SER A 177 10.08 9.71 -26.84
CA SER A 177 8.93 9.07 -26.21
C SER A 177 9.33 7.84 -25.42
N ILE A 178 8.64 7.56 -24.32
CA ILE A 178 8.79 6.29 -23.60
C ILE A 178 8.01 5.18 -24.31
N THR A 179 8.57 3.97 -24.33
CA THR A 179 7.88 2.74 -24.77
C THR A 179 7.87 1.72 -23.63
N ALA A 180 7.01 0.69 -23.73
CA ALA A 180 6.90 -0.34 -22.71
C ALA A 180 8.24 -1.08 -22.48
N ASP A 181 9.01 -1.31 -23.54
CA ASP A 181 10.32 -2.00 -23.47
C ASP A 181 11.38 -1.21 -22.68
N MET A 182 11.18 0.10 -22.48
CA MET A 182 12.07 0.94 -21.67
C MET A 182 11.79 0.81 -20.16
N ILE A 183 10.68 0.16 -19.78
CA ILE A 183 10.20 0.04 -18.41
C ILE A 183 10.44 -1.39 -17.94
N ALA A 184 11.22 -1.54 -16.88
CA ALA A 184 11.45 -2.82 -16.22
C ALA A 184 11.21 -2.69 -14.72
N GLN A 185 10.80 -3.77 -14.05
CA GLN A 185 10.73 -3.77 -12.59
C GLN A 185 12.11 -3.51 -12.01
N ALA A 186 12.21 -2.60 -11.04
CA ALA A 186 13.49 -2.29 -10.42
C ALA A 186 13.96 -3.45 -9.52
N ALA A 187 15.28 -3.65 -9.46
CA ALA A 187 15.85 -4.61 -8.52
C ALA A 187 15.50 -4.22 -7.08
N GLY A 188 14.99 -5.17 -6.30
CA GLY A 188 14.53 -4.92 -4.93
C GLY A 188 13.19 -4.18 -4.83
N ALA A 189 12.45 -4.03 -5.94
CA ALA A 189 11.10 -3.49 -5.88
C ALA A 189 10.21 -4.39 -5.01
N PRO A 190 9.53 -3.84 -3.98
CA PRO A 190 8.84 -4.63 -2.99
C PRO A 190 7.45 -5.09 -3.47
N PHE A 191 7.30 -5.51 -4.73
CA PHE A 191 6.02 -6.00 -5.23
C PHE A 191 5.75 -7.42 -4.72
N TYR A 192 4.57 -7.62 -4.12
CA TYR A 192 4.13 -8.93 -3.66
C TYR A 192 2.93 -9.40 -4.47
N ASP A 193 2.93 -10.69 -4.75
CA ASP A 193 1.78 -11.38 -5.30
C ASP A 193 0.59 -11.31 -4.32
N THR A 194 -0.59 -11.13 -4.88
CA THR A 194 -1.85 -11.26 -4.14
C THR A 194 -2.05 -12.71 -3.67
N ILE A 195 -2.91 -12.92 -2.67
CA ILE A 195 -3.23 -14.28 -2.18
C ILE A 195 -3.66 -15.23 -3.32
N PRO A 196 -4.53 -14.83 -4.27
CA PRO A 196 -4.86 -15.69 -5.42
C PRO A 196 -3.65 -16.00 -6.32
N GLN A 197 -2.77 -15.02 -6.55
CA GLN A 197 -1.54 -15.23 -7.33
C GLN A 197 -0.57 -16.18 -6.60
N LEU A 198 -0.41 -16.04 -5.28
CA LEU A 198 0.38 -16.96 -4.46
C LEU A 198 -0.21 -18.38 -4.47
N GLN A 199 -1.54 -18.52 -4.45
CA GLN A 199 -2.20 -19.82 -4.55
C GLN A 199 -1.90 -20.50 -5.90
N ALA A 200 -2.01 -19.76 -7.00
CA ALA A 200 -1.68 -20.25 -8.33
C ALA A 200 -0.19 -20.61 -8.45
N ALA A 201 0.70 -19.73 -7.98
CA ALA A 201 2.14 -19.94 -8.03
C ALA A 201 2.60 -21.15 -7.20
N LYS A 202 1.96 -21.43 -6.05
CA LYS A 202 2.25 -22.64 -5.27
C LYS A 202 1.78 -23.92 -5.97
N GLN A 203 0.70 -23.87 -6.74
CA GLN A 203 0.29 -25.00 -7.59
C GLN A 203 1.32 -25.29 -8.68
N ASP A 204 1.84 -24.25 -9.32
CA ASP A 204 2.88 -24.38 -10.36
C ASP A 204 4.24 -24.82 -9.78
N ALA A 205 4.60 -24.30 -8.60
CA ALA A 205 5.85 -24.60 -7.90
C ALA A 205 5.93 -26.04 -7.33
N LEU A 206 4.79 -26.74 -7.23
CA LEU A 206 4.81 -28.15 -6.90
C LEU A 206 5.39 -29.00 -8.03
N GLY A 207 5.57 -28.45 -9.26
CA GLY A 207 6.23 -29.14 -10.37
C GLY A 207 5.51 -30.42 -10.85
N PHE A 208 4.32 -30.68 -10.30
CA PHE A 208 3.46 -31.76 -10.71
C PHE A 208 2.32 -31.18 -11.53
N THR A 209 2.14 -31.64 -12.76
CA THR A 209 0.86 -31.55 -13.44
C THR A 209 -0.19 -32.07 -12.45
N PRO A 210 -1.26 -31.31 -12.11
CA PRO A 210 -2.25 -31.79 -11.18
C PRO A 210 -2.74 -33.14 -11.66
N VAL A 211 -2.44 -34.20 -10.90
CA VAL A 211 -3.06 -35.50 -11.15
C VAL A 211 -4.51 -35.27 -10.80
N GLN A 212 -5.37 -35.17 -11.81
CA GLN A 212 -6.79 -35.03 -11.64
C GLN A 212 -7.30 -36.15 -10.72
N GLN A 213 -7.49 -35.87 -9.43
CA GLN A 213 -8.35 -36.66 -8.55
C GLN A 213 -9.81 -36.30 -8.84
N GLY A 214 -10.21 -36.50 -10.09
CA GLY A 214 -11.59 -36.36 -10.56
C GLY A 214 -12.19 -37.75 -10.68
N GLY A 215 -13.11 -38.06 -9.75
CA GLY A 215 -13.73 -39.37 -9.54
C GLY A 215 -14.37 -40.01 -10.77
N GLY A 216 -13.56 -40.70 -11.56
CA GLY A 216 -13.99 -41.72 -12.51
C GLY A 216 -14.11 -43.09 -11.84
N THR A 217 -14.80 -44.03 -12.48
CA THR A 217 -15.18 -45.37 -11.99
C THR A 217 -14.02 -46.23 -11.45
N ASN A 218 -12.75 -45.87 -11.75
CA ASN A 218 -11.54 -46.58 -11.36
C ASN A 218 -10.62 -45.80 -10.38
N GLN A 219 -11.10 -44.68 -9.83
CA GLN A 219 -10.41 -43.97 -8.73
C GLN A 219 -10.86 -44.57 -7.40
N THR A 220 -10.24 -45.69 -7.02
CA THR A 220 -10.44 -46.29 -5.69
C THR A 220 -9.69 -45.49 -4.64
N THR A 221 -10.20 -45.49 -3.41
CA THR A 221 -9.48 -44.99 -2.23
C THR A 221 -8.06 -45.61 -2.23
N ASP A 222 -7.04 -44.76 -2.08
CA ASP A 222 -5.63 -45.13 -1.91
C ASP A 222 -4.79 -45.42 -3.18
N LYS A 223 -5.24 -45.05 -4.39
CA LYS A 223 -4.39 -45.20 -5.60
C LYS A 223 -4.18 -43.91 -6.38
N VAL A 224 -2.92 -43.66 -6.76
CA VAL A 224 -2.55 -42.62 -7.73
C VAL A 224 -2.29 -43.29 -9.07
N ASN A 225 -3.14 -43.00 -10.07
CA ASN A 225 -3.04 -43.56 -11.42
C ASN A 225 -2.53 -42.48 -12.38
N LEU A 226 -1.40 -42.72 -13.04
CA LEU A 226 -0.80 -41.81 -14.03
C LEU A 226 -0.94 -42.37 -15.44
N GLY A 227 -1.59 -41.59 -16.33
CA GLY A 227 -1.71 -41.91 -17.76
C GLY A 227 -2.72 -43.00 -18.13
N GLN A 228 -3.75 -43.23 -17.30
CA GLN A 228 -4.78 -44.26 -17.51
C GLN A 228 -6.02 -43.70 -18.25
N ASP A 229 -6.62 -44.48 -19.15
CA ASP A 229 -7.96 -44.25 -19.70
C ASP A 229 -8.84 -45.52 -19.66
N SER A 230 -10.03 -45.49 -20.27
CA SER A 230 -11.01 -46.60 -20.28
C SER A 230 -10.57 -47.85 -21.05
N THR A 231 -9.51 -47.77 -21.82
CA THR A 231 -8.96 -48.81 -22.72
C THR A 231 -7.49 -49.10 -22.45
N TYR A 232 -6.80 -48.28 -21.64
CA TYR A 232 -5.40 -48.41 -21.30
C TYR A 232 -5.17 -48.29 -19.79
N GLU A 233 -4.53 -49.29 -19.19
CA GLU A 233 -4.38 -49.43 -17.73
C GLU A 233 -3.43 -48.40 -17.06
N GLY A 234 -2.70 -47.59 -17.85
CA GLY A 234 -1.81 -46.53 -17.37
C GLY A 234 -0.33 -46.92 -17.31
N LEU A 235 0.55 -45.91 -17.22
CA LEU A 235 2.01 -46.08 -17.27
C LEU A 235 2.61 -46.49 -15.91
N LEU A 236 1.98 -46.05 -14.82
CA LEU A 236 2.39 -46.34 -13.45
C LEU A 236 1.17 -46.36 -12.54
N ARG A 237 1.05 -47.45 -11.77
CA ARG A 237 0.10 -47.57 -10.66
C ARG A 237 0.90 -47.79 -9.39
N VAL A 238 0.78 -46.88 -8.44
CA VAL A 238 1.40 -47.03 -7.12
C VAL A 238 0.29 -47.34 -6.14
N SER A 239 0.38 -48.52 -5.51
CA SER A 239 -0.50 -49.00 -4.44
C SER A 239 0.09 -48.71 -3.07
#